data_AF-A0A8H7GT21-F1
#
_entry.id   AF-A0A8H7GT21-F1
#
_cell.length_a   1.000
_cell.length_b   1.000
_cell.length_c   1.000
_cell.angle_alpha   90.00
_cell.angle_beta   90.00
_cell.angle_gamma   90.00
#
_symmetry.space_group_name_H-M   'P 1'
#
loop_
_entity.id
_entity.type
_entity.pdbx_description
1 polymer ?
#
loop_
_entity_poly.entity_id
_entity_poly.type
_entity_poly.pdbx_seq_one_letter_code
_entity_poly.pdbx_strand_id
1 'polypeptide(L)'
;MFDILDFLVAPASEDLQRLGLYIESNHYQANADEGFTIEKPNFDNAKRNLANISELFLHSALAFVNFLALIRELKIPQLQLRRLSLTSTHRLRNDAILNFSQIINQFDLNNLEELELKISCARHHECRDLCMIRFFSEWKLYNQMRNIDTNIRKLSLVHHKSLTETAQFKEIVENFVFDSHFSNIREIYLNLSNTVRSPGTQLSIDLANVVNKLHMLPELEVLHISSFMSEWMCGLPQLFPDVSGSYRDILVNRCSCKDCNVARSSFVELADLDKAKNYSHKVAWSDVQILSPSLGLLIDFSKPENVKFLQYITSLMKQLELIMERNLTSSGTMLDMKYMPISLNPDIEPFIKLMRHSCLKDIFQLISNQLSNLKQINFGGIVFAAGS
;
A
#
# COMPACT_ATOMS: atom_id res chain seq x y z
N MET A 1 7.49 -15.76 -15.76
CA MET A 1 8.25 -15.13 -14.67
C MET A 1 9.67 -15.62 -14.80
N PHE A 2 10.64 -14.72 -14.91
CA PHE A 2 11.95 -14.96 -15.52
C PHE A 2 13.06 -14.95 -14.45
N ASP A 3 14.03 -15.87 -14.52
CA ASP A 3 15.21 -15.91 -13.64
C ASP A 3 16.41 -15.18 -14.29
N ILE A 4 17.45 -14.87 -13.51
CA ILE A 4 18.70 -14.25 -13.97
C ILE A 4 19.48 -15.18 -14.91
N LEU A 5 19.45 -16.50 -14.70
CA LEU A 5 20.11 -17.43 -15.61
C LEU A 5 19.43 -17.41 -16.99
N ASP A 6 18.10 -17.41 -17.02
CA ASP A 6 17.33 -17.26 -18.27
C ASP A 6 17.68 -15.95 -18.98
N PHE A 7 17.89 -14.87 -18.22
CA PHE A 7 18.32 -13.57 -18.75
C PHE A 7 19.72 -13.59 -19.35
N LEU A 8 20.64 -14.34 -18.73
CA LEU A 8 22.01 -14.45 -19.19
C LEU A 8 22.15 -15.26 -20.48
N VAL A 9 21.22 -16.17 -20.77
CA VAL A 9 21.20 -16.97 -22.01
C VAL A 9 20.29 -16.38 -23.10
N ALA A 10 19.45 -15.41 -22.73
CA ALA A 10 18.54 -14.77 -23.67
C ALA A 10 19.29 -14.13 -24.86
N PRO A 11 18.74 -14.23 -26.09
CA PRO A 11 19.27 -13.49 -27.22
C PRO A 11 19.13 -11.98 -26.98
N ALA A 12 20.00 -11.19 -27.62
CA ALA A 12 19.82 -9.75 -27.66
C ALA A 12 18.51 -9.41 -28.39
N SER A 13 17.70 -8.53 -27.81
CA SER A 13 16.45 -8.05 -28.39
C SER A 13 16.38 -6.53 -28.25
N GLU A 14 16.19 -5.85 -29.37
CA GLU A 14 15.96 -4.40 -29.40
C GLU A 14 14.56 -4.02 -28.91
N ASP A 15 13.62 -4.97 -28.97
CA ASP A 15 12.24 -4.80 -28.54
C ASP A 15 12.04 -5.04 -27.03
N LEU A 16 13.07 -5.51 -26.30
CA LEU A 16 12.99 -5.74 -24.87
C LEU A 16 12.95 -4.42 -24.09
N GLN A 17 11.76 -3.91 -23.85
CA GLN A 17 11.56 -2.69 -23.05
C GLN A 17 11.21 -2.95 -21.58
N ARG A 18 10.69 -4.14 -21.27
CA ARG A 18 10.23 -4.50 -19.91
C ARG A 18 10.89 -5.78 -19.42
N LEU A 19 11.51 -5.70 -18.24
CA LEU A 19 12.11 -6.84 -17.55
C LEU A 19 11.44 -7.05 -16.19
N GLY A 20 10.93 -8.27 -15.95
CA GLY A 20 10.33 -8.67 -14.68
C GLY A 20 11.01 -9.91 -14.12
N LEU A 21 11.63 -9.80 -12.94
CA LEU A 21 12.35 -10.88 -12.28
C LEU A 21 11.69 -11.25 -10.95
N TYR A 22 11.66 -12.54 -10.66
CA TYR A 22 11.20 -13.07 -9.38
C TYR A 22 11.96 -14.35 -9.05
N ILE A 23 12.57 -14.35 -7.87
CA ILE A 23 13.39 -15.47 -7.40
C ILE A 23 12.95 -15.81 -5.98
N GLU A 24 12.44 -17.01 -5.74
CA GLU A 24 11.99 -17.45 -4.40
C GLU A 24 13.06 -18.19 -3.59
N SER A 25 14.01 -18.84 -4.27
CA SER A 25 15.08 -19.59 -3.61
C SER A 25 16.37 -19.55 -4.42
N ASN A 26 17.51 -19.68 -3.73
CA ASN A 26 18.83 -19.87 -4.37
C ASN A 26 19.04 -21.32 -4.84
N HIS A 27 18.02 -22.18 -4.77
CA HIS A 27 18.14 -23.61 -5.04
C HIS A 27 17.73 -23.95 -6.47
N TYR A 28 18.67 -23.75 -7.39
CA TYR A 28 18.73 -24.50 -8.66
C TYR A 28 20.18 -24.93 -8.94
N GLN A 29 20.81 -25.57 -7.94
CA GLN A 29 21.97 -26.44 -8.14
C GLN A 29 21.66 -27.92 -7.86
N ALA A 30 20.40 -28.27 -7.62
CA ALA A 30 19.97 -29.66 -7.41
C ALA A 30 19.14 -30.13 -8.61
N ASN A 31 19.83 -30.37 -9.73
CA ASN A 31 19.53 -31.36 -10.78
C ASN A 31 20.52 -31.13 -11.93
N ALA A 32 21.81 -31.26 -11.63
CA ALA A 32 22.87 -31.34 -12.62
C ALA A 32 23.00 -32.76 -13.22
N ASP A 33 21.93 -33.56 -13.18
CA ASP A 33 21.94 -34.99 -13.58
C ASP A 33 21.00 -35.34 -14.74
N GLU A 34 20.38 -34.38 -15.43
CA GLU A 34 19.64 -34.69 -16.66
C GLU A 34 20.00 -33.71 -17.78
N GLY A 35 20.97 -34.08 -18.61
CA GLY A 35 20.99 -33.88 -20.07
C GLY A 35 20.75 -32.49 -20.71
N PHE A 36 20.47 -31.43 -19.98
CA PHE A 36 20.28 -30.10 -20.54
C PHE A 36 21.65 -29.49 -20.80
N THR A 37 21.94 -29.21 -22.08
CA THR A 37 23.00 -28.28 -22.45
C THR A 37 22.70 -26.94 -21.77
N ILE A 38 23.40 -26.67 -20.67
CA ILE A 38 23.39 -25.35 -20.05
C ILE A 38 23.99 -24.41 -21.09
N GLU A 39 23.14 -23.67 -21.80
CA GLU A 39 23.60 -22.62 -22.71
C GLU A 39 24.51 -21.69 -21.92
N LYS A 40 25.69 -21.40 -22.50
CA LYS A 40 26.66 -20.56 -21.80
C LYS A 40 26.11 -19.13 -21.69
N PRO A 41 26.21 -18.49 -20.52
CA PRO A 41 25.89 -17.07 -20.35
C PRO A 41 26.55 -16.22 -21.44
N ASN A 42 25.77 -15.37 -22.08
CA ASN A 42 26.25 -14.37 -23.02
C ASN A 42 26.09 -12.97 -22.42
N PHE A 43 27.17 -12.51 -21.80
CA PHE A 43 27.21 -11.21 -21.13
C PHE A 43 27.04 -10.02 -22.07
N ASP A 44 27.38 -10.16 -23.36
CA ASP A 44 27.18 -9.09 -24.33
C ASP A 44 25.71 -8.94 -24.71
N ASN A 45 24.98 -10.06 -24.85
CA ASN A 45 23.53 -10.04 -25.03
C ASN A 45 22.84 -9.43 -23.81
N ALA A 46 23.24 -9.84 -22.60
CA ALA A 46 22.71 -9.29 -21.35
C ALA A 46 22.92 -7.77 -21.27
N LYS A 47 24.11 -7.26 -21.61
CA LYS A 47 24.40 -5.82 -21.66
C LYS A 47 23.51 -5.08 -22.66
N ARG A 48 23.34 -5.61 -23.88
CA ARG A 48 22.47 -5.00 -24.91
C ARG A 48 21.01 -4.97 -24.45
N ASN A 49 20.53 -6.07 -23.90
CA ASN A 49 19.19 -6.16 -23.34
C ASN A 49 18.97 -5.12 -22.22
N LEU A 50 19.92 -4.99 -21.29
CA LEU A 50 19.85 -3.98 -20.22
C LEU A 50 19.93 -2.53 -20.72
N ALA A 51 20.55 -2.29 -21.88
CA ALA A 51 20.61 -0.95 -22.46
C ALA A 51 19.26 -0.48 -23.03
N ASN A 52 18.37 -1.42 -23.37
CA ASN A 52 17.09 -1.12 -24.04
C ASN A 52 15.89 -1.06 -23.09
N ILE A 53 16.04 -1.58 -21.86
CA ILE A 53 14.92 -1.59 -20.91
C ILE A 53 14.57 -0.18 -20.45
N SER A 54 13.27 0.11 -20.40
CA SER A 54 12.70 1.30 -19.79
C SER A 54 11.86 0.95 -18.55
N GLU A 55 11.52 -0.33 -18.36
CA GLU A 55 10.71 -0.79 -17.22
C GLU A 55 11.37 -1.99 -16.53
N LEU A 56 11.59 -1.87 -15.23
CA LEU A 56 12.21 -2.93 -14.41
C LEU A 56 11.37 -3.26 -13.19
N PHE A 57 11.05 -4.54 -13.04
CA PHE A 57 10.26 -5.05 -11.91
C PHE A 57 11.02 -6.18 -11.19
N LEU A 58 11.51 -5.88 -9.99
CA LEU A 58 12.20 -6.84 -9.12
C LEU A 58 11.23 -7.27 -8.02
N HIS A 59 10.48 -8.33 -8.31
CA HIS A 59 9.30 -8.74 -7.54
C HIS A 59 9.62 -9.50 -6.23
N SER A 60 10.88 -9.87 -6.00
CA SER A 60 11.32 -10.48 -4.74
C SER A 60 12.61 -9.85 -4.22
N ALA A 61 12.83 -9.92 -2.91
CA ALA A 61 14.05 -9.44 -2.27
C ALA A 61 15.32 -10.11 -2.83
N LEU A 62 15.22 -11.37 -3.26
CA LEU A 62 16.34 -12.11 -3.84
C LEU A 62 16.60 -11.69 -5.30
N ALA A 63 15.54 -11.47 -6.09
CA ALA A 63 15.67 -10.87 -7.42
C ALA A 63 16.37 -9.51 -7.34
N PHE A 64 16.02 -8.69 -6.36
CA PHE A 64 16.68 -7.42 -6.11
C PHE A 64 18.19 -7.56 -5.83
N VAL A 65 18.57 -8.40 -4.87
CA VAL A 65 19.99 -8.61 -4.53
C VAL A 65 20.78 -9.17 -5.70
N ASN A 66 20.27 -10.21 -6.35
CA ASN A 66 20.97 -10.88 -7.44
C ASN A 66 21.08 -9.96 -8.68
N PHE A 67 20.04 -9.18 -8.99
CA PHE A 67 20.10 -8.21 -10.08
C PHE A 67 21.13 -7.11 -9.80
N LEU A 68 21.19 -6.59 -8.57
CA LEU A 68 22.21 -5.62 -8.18
C LEU A 68 23.63 -6.18 -8.26
N ALA A 69 23.83 -7.46 -7.97
CA ALA A 69 25.11 -8.13 -8.16
C ALA A 69 25.45 -8.25 -9.65
N LEU A 70 24.49 -8.68 -10.48
CA LEU A 70 24.65 -8.83 -11.92
C LEU A 70 25.05 -7.51 -12.60
N ILE A 71 24.34 -6.40 -12.35
CA ILE A 71 24.66 -5.13 -13.01
C ILE A 71 26.06 -4.62 -12.63
N ARG A 72 26.51 -4.88 -11.40
CA ARG A 72 27.88 -4.55 -10.96
C ARG A 72 28.92 -5.43 -11.65
N GLU A 73 28.67 -6.73 -11.75
CA GLU A 73 29.54 -7.69 -12.44
C GLU A 73 29.69 -7.32 -13.92
N LEU A 74 28.57 -7.00 -14.57
CA LEU A 74 28.52 -6.57 -15.96
C LEU A 74 29.05 -5.14 -16.18
N LYS A 75 29.32 -4.38 -15.10
CA LYS A 75 29.73 -2.96 -15.13
C LYS A 75 28.78 -2.09 -15.95
N ILE A 76 27.48 -2.32 -15.77
CA ILE A 76 26.43 -1.55 -16.41
C ILE A 76 26.46 -0.13 -15.84
N PRO A 77 26.45 0.93 -16.67
CA PRO A 77 26.27 2.29 -16.18
C PRO A 77 24.88 2.45 -15.53
N GLN A 78 24.65 3.58 -14.86
CA GLN A 78 23.35 3.89 -14.27
C GLN A 78 22.22 3.70 -15.30
N LEU A 79 21.27 2.82 -15.00
CA LEU A 79 20.16 2.48 -15.88
C LEU A 79 19.17 3.65 -15.96
N GLN A 80 18.80 4.00 -17.20
CA GLN A 80 17.86 5.07 -17.53
C GLN A 80 16.46 4.48 -17.68
N LEU A 81 15.76 4.35 -16.56
CA LEU A 81 14.44 3.72 -16.51
C LEU A 81 13.33 4.77 -16.47
N ARG A 82 12.17 4.37 -16.95
CA ARG A 82 10.89 5.08 -16.84
C ARG A 82 10.08 4.57 -15.65
N ARG A 83 10.04 3.24 -15.47
CA ARG A 83 9.28 2.57 -14.40
C ARG A 83 10.18 1.63 -13.62
N LEU A 84 10.14 1.73 -12.30
CA LEU A 84 10.93 0.89 -11.41
C LEU A 84 10.08 0.35 -10.26
N SER A 85 10.10 -0.97 -10.06
CA SER A 85 9.53 -1.63 -8.89
C SER A 85 10.60 -2.43 -8.17
N LEU A 86 10.87 -2.08 -6.91
CA LEU A 86 11.84 -2.77 -6.05
C LEU A 86 11.16 -3.48 -4.90
N THR A 87 11.58 -4.71 -4.63
CA THR A 87 11.24 -5.43 -3.39
C THR A 87 12.46 -5.55 -2.52
N SER A 88 12.41 -4.91 -1.35
CA SER A 88 13.51 -4.83 -0.39
C SER A 88 13.02 -5.33 0.97
N THR A 89 13.64 -6.39 1.47
CA THR A 89 13.31 -6.96 2.79
C THR A 89 14.59 -7.11 3.58
N HIS A 90 14.74 -6.34 4.65
CA HIS A 90 15.87 -6.45 5.57
C HIS A 90 15.59 -7.55 6.60
N ARG A 91 16.05 -8.78 6.32
CA ARG A 91 15.89 -9.96 7.20
C ARG A 91 17.09 -10.90 7.11
N LEU A 92 17.25 -11.80 8.08
CA LEU A 92 18.40 -12.71 8.17
C LEU A 92 18.67 -13.55 6.90
N ARG A 93 17.62 -14.09 6.26
CA ARG A 93 17.78 -14.98 5.09
C ARG A 93 18.04 -14.23 3.78
N ASN A 94 17.49 -13.03 3.65
CA ASN A 94 17.64 -12.18 2.46
C ASN A 94 18.00 -10.79 2.99
N ASP A 95 19.28 -10.45 3.01
CA ASP A 95 19.73 -9.14 3.50
C ASP A 95 19.64 -8.08 2.39
N ALA A 96 18.42 -7.86 1.91
CA ALA A 96 18.10 -6.94 0.83
C ALA A 96 17.86 -5.55 1.41
N ILE A 97 18.90 -4.89 1.92
CA ILE A 97 18.80 -3.54 2.48
C ILE A 97 18.70 -2.51 1.36
N LEU A 98 17.70 -1.62 1.44
CA LEU A 98 17.58 -0.48 0.55
C LEU A 98 18.56 0.64 1.00
N ASN A 99 19.72 0.70 0.36
CA ASN A 99 20.74 1.72 0.63
C ASN A 99 20.72 2.79 -0.47
N PHE A 100 20.45 4.06 -0.11
CA PHE A 100 20.27 5.12 -1.11
C PHE A 100 21.54 5.31 -1.96
N SER A 101 22.71 5.40 -1.33
CA SER A 101 24.00 5.56 -2.05
C SER A 101 24.29 4.44 -3.06
N GLN A 102 23.88 3.21 -2.78
CA GLN A 102 24.04 2.11 -3.73
C GLN A 102 23.02 2.22 -4.85
N ILE A 103 21.78 2.57 -4.52
CA ILE A 103 20.65 2.59 -5.45
C ILE A 103 20.78 3.73 -6.44
N ILE A 104 21.08 4.94 -5.99
CA ILE A 104 21.19 6.12 -6.87
C ILE A 104 22.31 5.97 -7.90
N ASN A 105 23.36 5.21 -7.61
CA ASN A 105 24.44 4.94 -8.57
C ASN A 105 24.05 3.91 -9.66
N GLN A 106 22.99 3.14 -9.42
CA GLN A 106 22.53 2.09 -10.33
C GLN A 106 21.26 2.47 -11.09
N PHE A 107 20.41 3.29 -10.46
CA PHE A 107 19.15 3.75 -11.02
C PHE A 107 19.05 5.27 -10.82
N ASP A 108 18.73 6.02 -11.87
CA ASP A 108 18.41 7.44 -11.73
C ASP A 108 16.99 7.61 -11.18
N LEU A 109 16.87 7.58 -9.85
CA LEU A 109 15.58 7.68 -9.16
C LEU A 109 14.83 8.99 -9.46
N ASN A 110 15.55 10.08 -9.76
CA ASN A 110 14.93 11.37 -9.99
C ASN A 110 14.35 11.50 -11.41
N ASN A 111 14.81 10.69 -12.36
CA ASN A 111 14.31 10.70 -13.74
C ASN A 111 13.21 9.65 -14.02
N LEU A 112 12.84 8.84 -13.01
CA LEU A 112 11.72 7.90 -13.12
C LEU A 112 10.38 8.63 -13.30
N GLU A 113 9.48 8.06 -14.10
CA GLU A 113 8.06 8.47 -14.14
C GLU A 113 7.25 7.73 -13.06
N GLU A 114 7.56 6.46 -12.81
CA GLU A 114 6.84 5.63 -11.84
C GLU A 114 7.79 4.84 -10.95
N LEU A 115 7.57 4.92 -9.64
CA LEU A 115 8.35 4.21 -8.63
C LEU A 115 7.44 3.41 -7.69
N GLU A 116 7.77 2.13 -7.55
CA GLU A 116 7.21 1.24 -6.54
C GLU A 116 8.30 0.73 -5.59
N LEU A 117 8.07 0.90 -4.29
CA LEU A 117 8.95 0.40 -3.23
C LEU A 117 8.15 -0.54 -2.31
N LYS A 118 8.47 -1.83 -2.36
CA LYS A 118 7.96 -2.86 -1.44
C LYS A 118 9.00 -3.09 -0.36
N ILE A 119 8.87 -2.42 0.77
CA ILE A 119 9.91 -2.32 1.80
C ILE A 119 9.47 -2.95 3.11
N SER A 120 10.44 -3.55 3.81
CA SER A 120 10.21 -4.17 5.11
C SER A 120 11.51 -4.36 5.87
N CYS A 121 11.42 -4.30 7.19
CA CYS A 121 12.50 -4.61 8.11
C CYS A 121 12.01 -5.58 9.18
N ALA A 122 12.83 -6.59 9.49
CA ALA A 122 12.64 -7.52 10.60
C ALA A 122 13.88 -7.59 11.52
N ARG A 123 14.91 -6.77 11.26
CA ARG A 123 16.15 -6.67 12.05
C ARG A 123 16.20 -5.34 12.83
N HIS A 124 15.10 -4.96 13.48
CA HIS A 124 14.97 -3.68 14.19
C HIS A 124 16.10 -3.42 15.20
N HIS A 125 16.50 -4.43 15.97
CA HIS A 125 17.59 -4.30 16.94
C HIS A 125 18.93 -3.89 16.30
N GLU A 126 19.15 -4.28 15.05
CA GLU A 126 20.41 -4.04 14.36
C GLU A 126 20.43 -2.69 13.64
N CYS A 127 19.31 -2.32 12.99
CA CYS A 127 19.20 -1.02 12.33
C CYS A 127 18.60 0.08 13.22
N ARG A 128 18.31 -0.21 14.50
CA ARG A 128 17.63 0.67 15.45
C ARG A 128 16.38 1.33 14.88
N ASP A 129 15.62 0.58 14.09
CA ASP A 129 14.45 1.09 13.37
C ASP A 129 14.70 2.31 12.48
N LEU A 130 15.87 2.41 11.83
CA LEU A 130 16.18 3.56 10.96
C LEU A 130 16.48 3.20 9.52
N CYS A 131 16.61 1.91 9.15
CA CYS A 131 17.09 1.56 7.81
C CYS A 131 16.17 2.05 6.68
N MET A 132 14.84 1.92 6.84
CA MET A 132 13.90 2.37 5.81
C MET A 132 13.83 3.90 5.78
N ILE A 133 13.76 4.54 6.95
CA ILE A 133 13.72 6.01 7.08
C ILE A 133 14.98 6.64 6.47
N ARG A 134 16.15 6.05 6.75
CA ARG A 134 17.45 6.55 6.29
C ARG A 134 17.52 6.64 4.77
N PHE A 135 16.93 5.68 4.04
CA PHE A 135 16.85 5.75 2.58
C PHE A 135 16.14 7.03 2.10
N PHE A 136 14.95 7.33 2.64
CA PHE A 136 14.19 8.52 2.25
C PHE A 136 14.84 9.82 2.72
N SER A 137 15.46 9.82 3.91
CA SER A 137 16.22 10.96 4.42
C SER A 137 17.44 11.29 3.57
N GLU A 138 18.22 10.28 3.18
CA GLU A 138 19.37 10.45 2.29
C GLU A 138 18.94 10.91 0.90
N TRP A 139 17.82 10.39 0.37
CA TRP A 139 17.28 10.83 -0.91
C TRP A 139 16.84 12.30 -0.88
N LYS A 140 16.07 12.70 0.14
CA LYS A 140 15.66 14.08 0.34
C LYS A 140 16.87 15.01 0.44
N LEU A 141 17.86 14.65 1.26
CA LEU A 141 19.08 15.44 1.42
C LEU A 141 19.86 15.56 0.10
N TYR A 142 19.98 14.47 -0.67
CA TYR A 142 20.64 14.48 -1.97
C TYR A 142 19.97 15.45 -2.95
N ASN A 143 18.64 15.44 -3.02
CA ASN A 143 17.87 16.34 -3.88
C ASN A 143 18.02 17.80 -3.45
N GLN A 144 17.92 18.07 -2.14
CA GLN A 144 18.13 19.41 -1.58
C GLN A 144 19.52 19.97 -1.89
N MET A 145 20.58 19.18 -1.68
CA MET A 145 21.96 19.62 -1.92
C MET A 145 22.24 19.89 -3.41
N ARG A 146 21.54 19.20 -4.31
CA ARG A 146 21.75 19.33 -5.77
C ARG A 146 20.73 20.22 -6.46
N ASN A 147 19.72 20.69 -5.73
CA ASN A 147 18.59 21.44 -6.29
C ASN A 147 17.93 20.68 -7.46
N ILE A 148 17.62 19.39 -7.23
CA ILE A 148 16.98 18.49 -8.20
C ILE A 148 15.57 18.18 -7.73
N ASP A 149 14.60 18.43 -8.59
CA ASP A 149 13.23 17.93 -8.44
C ASP A 149 13.10 16.56 -9.11
N THR A 150 12.19 15.73 -8.59
CA THR A 150 11.91 14.42 -9.18
C THR A 150 10.87 14.52 -10.32
N ASN A 151 11.04 13.70 -11.35
CA ASN A 151 10.07 13.50 -12.43
C ASN A 151 8.99 12.46 -12.08
N ILE A 152 9.01 11.89 -10.87
CA ILE A 152 8.06 10.86 -10.45
C ILE A 152 6.65 11.43 -10.47
N ARG A 153 5.78 10.80 -11.25
CA ARG A 153 4.35 11.07 -11.33
C ARG A 153 3.53 10.05 -10.55
N LYS A 154 4.05 8.84 -10.38
CA LYS A 154 3.37 7.77 -9.65
C LYS A 154 4.28 7.14 -8.60
N LEU A 155 3.82 7.16 -7.35
CA LEU A 155 4.52 6.55 -6.23
C LEU A 155 3.65 5.46 -5.58
N SER A 156 4.17 4.24 -5.52
CA SER A 156 3.61 3.13 -4.77
C SER A 156 4.55 2.78 -3.63
N LEU A 157 4.05 2.87 -2.39
CA LEU A 157 4.78 2.49 -1.19
C LEU A 157 4.03 1.37 -0.48
N VAL A 158 4.67 0.20 -0.41
CA VAL A 158 4.06 -1.02 0.12
C VAL A 158 4.92 -1.55 1.27
N HIS A 159 4.34 -1.59 2.47
CA HIS A 159 4.92 -2.33 3.59
C HIS A 159 4.89 -3.82 3.23
N HIS A 160 5.99 -4.55 3.22
CA HIS A 160 6.02 -5.91 2.66
C HIS A 160 6.20 -7.00 3.72
N LYS A 161 5.17 -7.83 3.98
CA LYS A 161 5.30 -9.08 4.77
C LYS A 161 6.05 -8.94 6.12
N SER A 162 5.99 -7.79 6.80
CA SER A 162 6.53 -7.64 8.16
C SER A 162 5.41 -7.72 9.19
N LEU A 163 5.64 -8.50 10.24
CA LEU A 163 4.67 -8.71 11.33
C LEU A 163 4.84 -7.69 12.46
N THR A 164 5.95 -6.93 12.50
CA THR A 164 6.40 -6.32 13.77
C THR A 164 6.61 -4.81 13.79
N GLU A 165 6.79 -4.07 12.69
CA GLU A 165 7.03 -2.62 12.81
C GLU A 165 6.36 -1.76 11.73
N THR A 166 5.24 -1.15 12.08
CA THR A 166 4.64 -0.05 11.31
C THR A 166 5.30 1.30 11.61
N ALA A 167 6.13 1.42 12.65
CA ALA A 167 6.69 2.69 13.11
C ALA A 167 7.55 3.39 12.04
N GLN A 168 8.48 2.67 11.42
CA GLN A 168 9.29 3.21 10.32
C GLN A 168 8.43 3.62 9.12
N PHE A 169 7.45 2.79 8.76
CA PHE A 169 6.55 3.08 7.65
C PHE A 169 5.68 4.31 7.93
N LYS A 170 5.16 4.42 9.15
CA LYS A 170 4.45 5.60 9.65
C LYS A 170 5.31 6.85 9.49
N GLU A 171 6.56 6.81 9.96
CA GLU A 171 7.46 7.95 9.84
C GLU A 171 7.76 8.33 8.38
N ILE A 172 7.92 7.34 7.50
CA ILE A 172 8.09 7.56 6.05
C ILE A 172 6.89 8.29 5.46
N VAL A 173 5.68 7.78 5.71
CA VAL A 173 4.44 8.37 5.19
C VAL A 173 4.25 9.78 5.73
N GLU A 174 4.42 9.98 7.03
CA GLU A 174 4.18 11.26 7.69
C GLU A 174 5.20 12.33 7.33
N ASN A 175 6.45 11.97 7.03
CA ASN A 175 7.55 12.95 6.92
C ASN A 175 8.23 13.03 5.55
N PHE A 176 8.06 12.03 4.68
CA PHE A 176 8.82 11.94 3.44
C PHE A 176 7.95 11.79 2.19
N VAL A 177 6.78 11.15 2.27
CA VAL A 177 5.90 10.97 1.10
C VAL A 177 5.26 12.29 0.65
N PHE A 178 4.78 13.09 1.59
CA PHE A 178 4.13 14.37 1.32
C PHE A 178 5.12 15.51 1.53
N ASP A 179 5.99 15.69 0.55
CA ASP A 179 7.08 16.67 0.58
C ASP A 179 7.20 17.42 -0.75
N SER A 180 7.61 18.69 -0.73
CA SER A 180 7.64 19.56 -1.91
C SER A 180 8.57 19.08 -3.02
N HIS A 181 9.59 18.26 -2.71
CA HIS A 181 10.45 17.65 -3.72
C HIS A 181 9.71 16.66 -4.62
N PHE A 182 8.54 16.18 -4.19
CA PHE A 182 7.66 15.29 -4.92
C PHE A 182 6.45 16.01 -5.53
N SER A 183 6.52 17.33 -5.71
CA SER A 183 5.41 18.18 -6.19
C SER A 183 4.80 17.74 -7.53
N ASN A 184 5.54 16.99 -8.36
CA ASN A 184 5.09 16.44 -9.65
C ASN A 184 4.24 15.16 -9.53
N ILE A 185 4.09 14.59 -8.33
CA ILE A 185 3.31 13.36 -8.13
C ILE A 185 1.83 13.61 -8.42
N ARG A 186 1.27 12.75 -9.26
CA ARG A 186 -0.16 12.70 -9.63
C ARG A 186 -0.91 11.53 -9.00
N GLU A 187 -0.22 10.43 -8.73
CA GLU A 187 -0.83 9.22 -8.16
C GLU A 187 0.00 8.69 -6.99
N ILE A 188 -0.63 8.52 -5.83
CA ILE A 188 -0.03 7.87 -4.67
C ILE A 188 -0.83 6.62 -4.30
N TYR A 189 -0.12 5.51 -4.12
CA TYR A 189 -0.64 4.29 -3.53
C TYR A 189 0.13 3.96 -2.25
N LEU A 190 -0.56 3.91 -1.11
CA LEU A 190 0.00 3.53 0.18
C LEU A 190 -0.62 2.23 0.64
N ASN A 191 0.20 1.19 0.79
CA ASN A 191 -0.22 -0.09 1.34
C ASN A 191 0.53 -0.43 2.62
N LEU A 192 -0.22 -0.44 3.71
CA LEU A 192 0.24 -0.87 5.02
C LEU A 192 -0.11 -2.36 5.20
N SER A 193 0.63 -3.22 4.52
CA SER A 193 0.36 -4.66 4.52
C SER A 193 0.38 -5.25 5.93
N ASN A 194 -0.68 -6.00 6.21
CA ASN A 194 -0.70 -7.24 7.01
C ASN A 194 -0.06 -7.20 8.40
N THR A 195 -0.32 -6.16 9.20
CA THR A 195 -0.32 -6.41 10.64
C THR A 195 -1.50 -7.37 10.94
N VAL A 196 -1.21 -8.47 11.63
CA VAL A 196 -2.23 -9.40 12.16
C VAL A 196 -3.01 -8.74 13.31
N ARG A 197 -2.58 -7.55 13.74
CA ARG A 197 -3.14 -6.79 14.84
C ARG A 197 -3.20 -5.32 14.43
N SER A 198 -4.40 -4.74 14.44
CA SER A 198 -4.59 -3.30 14.26
C SER A 198 -3.57 -2.55 15.13
N PRO A 199 -2.75 -1.67 14.54
CA PRO A 199 -1.77 -0.91 15.28
C PRO A 199 -2.52 -0.14 16.35
N GLY A 200 -2.10 -0.28 17.61
CA GLY A 200 -2.60 0.57 18.68
C GLY A 200 -2.43 2.04 18.29
N THR A 201 -3.10 2.94 19.00
CA THR A 201 -3.11 4.39 18.70
C THR A 201 -1.71 4.99 18.48
N GLN A 202 -0.68 4.48 19.16
CA GLN A 202 0.72 4.93 19.02
C GLN A 202 1.36 4.63 17.66
N LEU A 203 0.88 3.60 16.97
CA LEU A 203 1.44 3.08 15.71
C LEU A 203 0.57 3.42 14.49
N SER A 204 -0.57 4.09 14.72
CA SER A 204 -1.43 4.62 13.67
C SER A 204 -0.78 5.83 13.01
N ILE A 205 -0.95 5.96 11.70
CA ILE A 205 -0.53 7.17 10.98
C ILE A 205 -1.37 8.37 11.44
N ASP A 206 -0.71 9.49 11.67
CA ASP A 206 -1.31 10.78 11.95
C ASP A 206 -1.96 11.34 10.69
N LEU A 207 -3.26 11.13 10.58
CA LEU A 207 -4.03 11.52 9.40
C LEU A 207 -4.16 13.05 9.28
N ALA A 208 -4.18 13.78 10.41
CA ALA A 208 -4.21 15.24 10.38
C ALA A 208 -2.91 15.81 9.82
N ASN A 209 -1.77 15.26 10.23
CA ASN A 209 -0.47 15.61 9.67
C ASN A 209 -0.39 15.32 8.16
N VAL A 210 -0.88 14.15 7.72
CA VAL A 210 -0.95 13.80 6.29
C VAL A 210 -1.80 14.82 5.52
N VAL A 211 -3.03 15.09 5.98
CA VAL A 211 -3.94 16.07 5.34
C VAL A 211 -3.30 17.45 5.25
N ASN A 212 -2.66 17.90 6.33
CA ASN A 212 -2.00 19.21 6.37
C ASN A 212 -0.82 19.32 5.40
N LYS A 213 -0.18 18.21 5.00
CA LYS A 213 0.94 18.21 4.05
C LYS A 213 0.53 18.03 2.59
N LEU A 214 -0.75 17.77 2.30
CA LEU A 214 -1.23 17.56 0.93
C LEU A 214 -0.99 18.77 0.02
N HIS A 215 -0.99 20.00 0.56
CA HIS A 215 -0.67 21.21 -0.20
C HIS A 215 0.74 21.18 -0.83
N MET A 216 1.65 20.32 -0.35
CA MET A 216 2.98 20.13 -0.92
C MET A 216 2.96 19.34 -2.24
N LEU A 217 1.84 18.69 -2.57
CA LEU A 217 1.65 17.86 -3.77
C LEU A 217 0.52 18.42 -4.65
N PRO A 218 0.70 19.61 -5.26
CA PRO A 218 -0.37 20.32 -5.97
C PRO A 218 -0.91 19.56 -7.20
N GLU A 219 -0.11 18.68 -7.79
CA GLU A 219 -0.48 17.88 -8.96
C GLU A 219 -1.23 16.58 -8.60
N LEU A 220 -1.46 16.29 -7.31
CA LEU A 220 -2.04 15.02 -6.88
C LEU A 220 -3.48 14.87 -7.37
N GLU A 221 -3.71 13.87 -8.23
CA GLU A 221 -5.01 13.54 -8.80
C GLU A 221 -5.64 12.31 -8.14
N VAL A 222 -4.82 11.33 -7.72
CA VAL A 222 -5.30 10.07 -7.15
C VAL A 222 -4.55 9.75 -5.87
N LEU A 223 -5.29 9.53 -4.79
CA LEU A 223 -4.76 9.02 -3.51
C LEU A 223 -5.44 7.71 -3.17
N HIS A 224 -4.67 6.64 -3.04
CA HIS A 224 -5.16 5.35 -2.58
C HIS A 224 -4.49 4.99 -1.25
N ILE A 225 -5.32 4.77 -0.24
CA ILE A 225 -4.90 4.41 1.11
C ILE A 225 -5.45 3.01 1.42
N SER A 226 -4.60 2.00 1.25
CA SER A 226 -4.99 0.62 1.50
C SER A 226 -5.10 0.32 2.99
N SER A 227 -5.96 -0.64 3.32
CA SER A 227 -6.26 -1.08 4.67
C SER A 227 -6.65 0.07 5.60
N PHE A 228 -7.30 1.10 5.04
CA PHE A 228 -7.80 2.25 5.80
C PHE A 228 -8.62 1.78 7.00
N MET A 229 -9.52 0.83 6.76
CA MET A 229 -10.45 0.26 7.74
C MET A 229 -9.84 -0.68 8.78
N SER A 230 -8.52 -0.89 8.80
CA SER A 230 -7.86 -1.64 9.87
C SER A 230 -6.66 -0.92 10.48
N GLU A 231 -5.95 -0.12 9.68
CA GLU A 231 -4.68 0.49 10.07
C GLU A 231 -4.74 2.01 10.29
N TRP A 232 -5.71 2.71 9.67
CA TRP A 232 -5.74 4.19 9.65
C TRP A 232 -6.84 4.79 10.53
N MET A 233 -7.91 4.04 10.80
CA MET A 233 -9.07 4.56 11.54
C MET A 233 -8.73 5.07 12.94
N CYS A 234 -7.68 4.54 13.58
CA CYS A 234 -7.22 5.00 14.89
C CYS A 234 -6.80 6.48 14.89
N GLY A 235 -6.44 7.04 13.73
CA GLY A 235 -6.12 8.46 13.54
C GLY A 235 -7.35 9.37 13.35
N LEU A 236 -8.56 8.82 13.21
CA LEU A 236 -9.78 9.61 13.00
C LEU A 236 -10.02 10.70 14.07
N PRO A 237 -9.83 10.46 15.38
CA PRO A 237 -10.02 11.50 16.39
C PRO A 237 -9.16 12.75 16.17
N GLN A 238 -8.01 12.63 15.51
CA GLN A 238 -7.12 13.77 15.21
C GLN A 238 -7.74 14.71 14.16
N LEU A 239 -8.58 14.20 13.26
CA LEU A 239 -9.31 15.01 12.28
C LEU A 239 -10.60 15.62 12.83
N PHE A 240 -11.13 15.07 13.93
CA PHE A 240 -12.40 15.46 14.52
C PHE A 240 -12.24 15.78 16.02
N PRO A 241 -11.39 16.76 16.39
CA PRO A 241 -11.07 17.05 17.79
C PRO A 241 -12.28 17.50 18.61
N ASP A 242 -13.28 18.10 17.95
CA ASP A 242 -14.51 18.58 18.58
C ASP A 242 -15.55 17.47 18.81
N VAL A 243 -15.30 16.25 18.34
CA VAL A 243 -16.20 15.12 18.50
C VAL A 243 -15.76 14.30 19.71
N SER A 244 -16.59 14.27 20.75
CA SER A 244 -16.40 13.35 21.86
C SER A 244 -16.70 11.92 21.41
N GLY A 245 -15.74 11.01 21.60
CA GLY A 245 -15.93 9.59 21.28
C GLY A 245 -14.65 8.89 20.84
N SER A 246 -14.75 7.57 20.69
CA SER A 246 -13.69 6.76 20.10
C SER A 246 -13.70 6.87 18.57
N TYR A 247 -12.66 6.37 17.90
CA TYR A 247 -12.69 6.25 16.43
C TYR A 247 -13.89 5.44 15.93
N ARG A 248 -14.39 4.48 16.74
CA ARG A 248 -15.56 3.66 16.40
C ARG A 248 -16.83 4.52 16.33
N ASP A 249 -16.99 5.45 17.27
CA ASP A 249 -18.11 6.39 17.27
C ASP A 249 -18.05 7.29 16.04
N ILE A 250 -16.87 7.80 15.70
CA ILE A 250 -16.67 8.63 14.51
C ILE A 250 -17.07 7.86 13.23
N LEU A 251 -16.70 6.58 13.14
CA LEU A 251 -16.97 5.75 11.96
C LEU A 251 -18.46 5.50 11.69
N VAL A 252 -19.31 5.37 12.71
CA VAL A 252 -20.68 4.86 12.50
C VAL A 252 -21.79 5.65 13.18
N ASN A 253 -21.49 6.53 14.15
CA ASN A 253 -22.50 7.20 14.98
C ASN A 253 -22.77 8.67 14.60
N ARG A 254 -22.02 9.28 13.67
CA ARG A 254 -22.08 10.74 13.41
C ARG A 254 -23.24 11.21 12.54
N CYS A 255 -23.71 10.42 11.56
CA CYS A 255 -24.75 10.89 10.62
C CYS A 255 -26.15 10.42 11.02
N SER A 256 -27.08 11.34 11.31
CA SER A 256 -28.45 10.99 11.79
C SER A 256 -29.52 10.78 10.70
N CYS A 257 -29.14 10.62 9.42
CA CYS A 257 -30.13 10.40 8.35
C CYS A 257 -30.89 9.06 8.51
N LYS A 258 -32.06 8.95 7.86
CA LYS A 258 -32.93 7.76 7.95
C LYS A 258 -32.17 6.46 7.63
N ASP A 259 -31.44 6.44 6.53
CA ASP A 259 -30.67 5.26 6.10
C ASP A 259 -29.60 4.86 7.12
N CYS A 260 -28.93 5.84 7.74
CA CYS A 260 -27.93 5.58 8.77
C CYS A 260 -28.55 5.03 10.05
N ASN A 261 -29.73 5.52 10.46
CA ASN A 261 -30.45 4.95 11.61
C ASN A 261 -30.89 3.51 11.34
N VAL A 262 -31.35 3.20 10.12
CA VAL A 262 -31.67 1.81 9.71
C VAL A 262 -30.42 0.93 9.79
N ALA A 263 -29.30 1.38 9.19
CA ALA A 263 -28.05 0.64 9.22
C ALA A 263 -27.54 0.38 10.66
N ARG A 264 -27.66 1.37 11.56
CA ARG A 264 -27.31 1.19 12.98
C ARG A 264 -28.25 0.23 13.71
N SER A 265 -29.55 0.24 13.41
CA SER A 265 -30.50 -0.71 14.00
C SER A 265 -30.15 -2.14 13.61
N SER A 266 -29.97 -2.38 12.31
CA SER A 266 -29.56 -3.68 11.78
C SER A 266 -28.19 -4.11 12.31
N PHE A 267 -27.25 -3.18 12.48
CA PHE A 267 -25.95 -3.48 13.10
C PHE A 267 -26.10 -4.09 14.49
N VAL A 268 -26.89 -3.44 15.37
CA VAL A 268 -27.07 -3.89 16.75
C VAL A 268 -27.75 -5.26 16.80
N GLU A 269 -28.78 -5.47 15.98
CA GLU A 269 -29.48 -6.75 15.91
C GLU A 269 -28.58 -7.88 15.36
N LEU A 270 -27.80 -7.61 14.32
CA LEU A 270 -26.83 -8.57 13.77
C LEU A 270 -25.71 -8.88 14.78
N ALA A 271 -25.24 -7.89 15.54
CA ALA A 271 -24.24 -8.10 16.58
C ALA A 271 -24.77 -9.02 17.71
N ASP A 272 -26.03 -8.82 18.13
CA ASP A 272 -26.70 -9.66 19.11
C ASP A 272 -26.92 -11.09 18.58
N LEU A 273 -27.34 -11.24 17.31
CA LEU A 273 -27.49 -12.54 16.66
C LEU A 273 -26.14 -13.27 16.52
N ASP A 274 -25.09 -12.57 16.12
CA ASP A 274 -23.74 -13.15 16.00
C ASP A 274 -23.23 -13.60 17.36
N LYS A 275 -23.43 -12.79 18.41
CA LYS A 275 -23.15 -13.18 19.80
C LYS A 275 -23.92 -14.43 20.22
N ALA A 276 -25.22 -14.52 19.92
CA ALA A 276 -26.03 -15.70 20.21
C ALA A 276 -25.54 -16.95 19.45
N LYS A 277 -24.94 -16.76 18.27
CA LYS A 277 -24.26 -17.80 17.47
C LYS A 277 -22.76 -17.97 17.82
N ASN A 278 -22.34 -17.54 19.01
CA ASN A 278 -20.95 -17.62 19.51
C ASN A 278 -19.90 -16.97 18.59
N TYR A 279 -20.24 -15.86 17.93
CA TYR A 279 -19.37 -15.15 16.98
C TYR A 279 -18.92 -16.04 15.81
N SER A 280 -19.82 -16.91 15.33
CA SER A 280 -19.54 -17.76 14.17
C SER A 280 -19.49 -16.98 12.86
N HIS A 281 -19.93 -15.71 12.86
CA HIS A 281 -19.95 -14.81 11.71
C HIS A 281 -20.77 -15.34 10.53
N LYS A 282 -21.74 -16.22 10.82
CA LYS A 282 -22.74 -16.74 9.88
C LYS A 282 -24.04 -15.95 10.05
N VAL A 283 -23.95 -14.65 9.81
CA VAL A 283 -25.07 -13.71 9.81
C VAL A 283 -25.07 -12.97 8.48
N ALA A 284 -26.24 -12.83 7.87
CA ALA A 284 -26.43 -12.09 6.62
C ALA A 284 -27.31 -10.86 6.87
N TRP A 285 -27.22 -9.84 6.01
CA TRP A 285 -28.09 -8.66 6.14
C TRP A 285 -29.58 -9.04 6.09
N SER A 286 -29.92 -10.09 5.36
CA SER A 286 -31.27 -10.64 5.28
C SER A 286 -31.79 -11.29 6.57
N ASP A 287 -30.92 -11.58 7.54
CA ASP A 287 -31.30 -12.23 8.80
C ASP A 287 -32.07 -11.29 9.74
N VAL A 288 -32.04 -9.98 9.49
CA VAL A 288 -32.71 -8.97 10.30
C VAL A 288 -33.89 -8.36 9.56
N GLN A 289 -34.98 -8.13 10.28
CA GLN A 289 -36.11 -7.39 9.74
C GLN A 289 -35.83 -5.90 9.85
N ILE A 290 -36.04 -5.15 8.76
CA ILE A 290 -35.95 -3.69 8.80
C ILE A 290 -37.12 -3.16 9.63
N LEU A 291 -36.92 -3.06 10.94
CA LEU A 291 -37.87 -2.47 11.85
C LEU A 291 -37.91 -0.95 11.66
N SER A 292 -39.05 -0.34 11.98
CA SER A 292 -39.21 1.12 11.93
C SER A 292 -38.14 1.76 12.83
N PRO A 293 -37.21 2.56 12.27
CA PRO A 293 -36.04 3.01 13.03
C PRO A 293 -36.46 3.95 14.15
N SER A 294 -35.96 3.70 15.36
CA SER A 294 -35.96 4.72 16.40
C SER A 294 -35.01 5.85 15.95
N LEU A 295 -35.54 7.06 15.82
CA LEU A 295 -34.73 8.22 15.49
C LEU A 295 -33.69 8.44 16.60
N GLY A 296 -32.42 8.54 16.22
CA GLY A 296 -31.33 8.83 17.16
C GLY A 296 -30.67 7.60 17.81
N LEU A 297 -30.91 6.37 17.32
CA LEU A 297 -30.22 5.18 17.82
C LEU A 297 -28.70 5.27 17.61
N LEU A 298 -27.89 5.22 18.66
CA LEU A 298 -26.44 5.11 18.54
C LEU A 298 -25.98 3.68 18.84
N ILE A 299 -24.94 3.21 18.14
CA ILE A 299 -24.28 1.94 18.46
C ILE A 299 -23.46 2.15 19.73
N ASP A 300 -23.78 1.41 20.78
CA ASP A 300 -23.07 1.46 22.06
C ASP A 300 -21.84 0.54 22.04
N PHE A 301 -20.65 1.12 21.90
CA PHE A 301 -19.39 0.38 21.91
C PHE A 301 -18.86 0.00 23.29
N SER A 302 -19.59 0.30 24.38
CA SER A 302 -19.32 -0.33 25.69
C SER A 302 -19.71 -1.81 25.69
N LYS A 303 -20.61 -2.22 24.78
CA LYS A 303 -21.00 -3.62 24.57
C LYS A 303 -19.95 -4.40 23.76
N PRO A 304 -19.41 -5.52 24.28
CA PRO A 304 -18.40 -6.32 23.57
C PRO A 304 -18.87 -6.87 22.21
N GLU A 305 -20.15 -7.23 22.09
CA GLU A 305 -20.75 -7.69 20.83
C GLU A 305 -20.59 -6.67 19.70
N ASN A 306 -20.89 -5.39 19.96
CA ASN A 306 -20.80 -4.33 18.96
C ASN A 306 -19.34 -4.10 18.52
N VAL A 307 -18.39 -4.20 19.46
CA VAL A 307 -16.96 -4.10 19.14
C VAL A 307 -16.52 -5.25 18.23
N LYS A 308 -16.89 -6.49 18.57
CA LYS A 308 -16.53 -7.69 17.79
C LYS A 308 -17.20 -7.69 16.41
N PHE A 309 -18.44 -7.23 16.33
CA PHE A 309 -19.16 -7.17 15.06
C PHE A 309 -18.58 -6.11 14.12
N LEU A 310 -18.18 -4.94 14.64
CA LEU A 310 -17.42 -3.96 13.84
C LEU A 310 -16.10 -4.55 13.34
N GLN A 311 -15.36 -5.27 14.19
CA GLN A 311 -14.12 -5.94 13.79
C GLN A 311 -14.36 -6.97 12.67
N TYR A 312 -15.45 -7.73 12.73
CA TYR A 312 -15.86 -8.63 11.67
C TYR A 312 -16.11 -7.89 10.35
N ILE A 313 -16.90 -6.82 10.35
CA ILE A 313 -17.17 -6.00 9.15
C ILE A 313 -15.86 -5.46 8.55
N THR A 314 -14.99 -4.87 9.38
CA THR A 314 -13.69 -4.36 8.92
C THR A 314 -12.79 -5.47 8.35
N SER A 315 -12.88 -6.70 8.89
CA SER A 315 -12.15 -7.86 8.38
C SER A 315 -12.67 -8.33 7.03
N LEU A 316 -13.99 -8.29 6.79
CA LEU A 316 -14.57 -8.55 5.48
C LEU A 316 -14.11 -7.53 4.44
N MET A 317 -14.10 -6.24 4.80
CA MET A 317 -13.60 -5.18 3.91
C MET A 317 -12.12 -5.40 3.56
N LYS A 318 -11.30 -5.72 4.56
CA LYS A 318 -9.88 -6.08 4.36
C LYS A 318 -9.73 -7.30 3.45
N GLN A 319 -10.58 -8.32 3.59
CA GLN A 319 -10.54 -9.49 2.71
C GLN A 319 -10.88 -9.15 1.25
N LEU A 320 -11.88 -8.30 1.02
CA LEU A 320 -12.23 -7.83 -0.32
C LEU A 320 -11.05 -7.09 -0.95
N GLU A 321 -10.46 -6.16 -0.19
CA GLU A 321 -9.24 -5.46 -0.62
C GLU A 321 -8.10 -6.43 -0.93
N LEU A 322 -7.81 -7.40 -0.05
CA LEU A 322 -6.75 -8.39 -0.27
C LEU A 322 -6.97 -9.24 -1.52
N ILE A 323 -8.23 -9.60 -1.85
CA ILE A 323 -8.56 -10.29 -3.09
C ILE A 323 -8.25 -9.40 -4.30
N MET A 324 -8.63 -8.13 -4.21
CA MET A 324 -8.38 -7.14 -5.25
C MET A 324 -6.86 -6.88 -5.44
N GLU A 325 -6.09 -6.80 -4.36
CA GLU A 325 -4.63 -6.67 -4.39
C GLU A 325 -3.94 -7.94 -4.92
N ARG A 326 -4.44 -9.13 -4.55
CA ARG A 326 -3.90 -10.41 -5.07
C ARG A 326 -3.99 -10.49 -6.59
N ASN A 327 -5.06 -9.99 -7.18
CA ASN A 327 -5.21 -9.93 -8.63
C ASN A 327 -4.16 -9.01 -9.28
N LEU A 328 -3.73 -7.93 -8.62
CA LEU A 328 -2.61 -7.08 -9.06
C LEU A 328 -1.24 -7.73 -8.81
N THR A 329 -1.09 -8.53 -7.75
CA THR A 329 0.15 -9.29 -7.55
C THR A 329 0.38 -10.39 -8.60
N SER A 330 -0.64 -10.77 -9.38
CA SER A 330 -0.46 -11.67 -10.53
C SER A 330 0.32 -11.02 -11.69
N SER A 331 0.20 -9.70 -11.88
CA SER A 331 1.11 -8.89 -12.72
C SER A 331 2.35 -8.39 -11.94
N GLY A 332 2.36 -8.60 -10.63
CA GLY A 332 3.48 -8.38 -9.74
C GLY A 332 3.71 -6.93 -9.32
N THR A 333 2.83 -5.97 -9.66
CA THR A 333 3.05 -4.55 -9.34
C THR A 333 1.77 -3.78 -9.00
N MET A 334 1.85 -2.88 -8.01
CA MET A 334 0.78 -1.94 -7.65
C MET A 334 0.88 -0.64 -8.46
N LEU A 335 1.84 -0.51 -9.38
CA LEU A 335 1.83 0.58 -10.36
C LEU A 335 0.62 0.49 -11.31
N ASP A 336 -0.04 -0.66 -11.38
CA ASP A 336 -1.20 -0.91 -12.25
C ASP A 336 -2.54 -0.87 -11.49
N MET A 337 -2.57 -0.26 -10.29
CA MET A 337 -3.75 -0.15 -9.40
C MET A 337 -5.03 0.39 -10.05
N LYS A 338 -4.93 1.16 -11.15
CA LYS A 338 -6.11 1.65 -11.89
C LYS A 338 -6.97 0.53 -12.49
N TYR A 339 -6.43 -0.68 -12.63
CA TYR A 339 -7.14 -1.85 -13.14
C TYR A 339 -7.69 -2.76 -12.03
N MET A 340 -7.64 -2.32 -10.77
CA MET A 340 -8.14 -3.08 -9.63
C MET A 340 -9.67 -3.27 -9.76
N PRO A 341 -10.18 -4.52 -9.87
CA PRO A 341 -11.62 -4.75 -9.98
C PRO A 341 -12.31 -4.42 -8.66
N ILE A 342 -13.40 -3.66 -8.67
CA ILE A 342 -14.16 -3.35 -7.45
C ILE A 342 -14.97 -4.59 -7.07
N SER A 343 -14.64 -5.19 -5.92
CA SER A 343 -15.44 -6.28 -5.36
C SER A 343 -16.55 -5.72 -4.49
N LEU A 344 -17.80 -6.06 -4.79
CA LEU A 344 -18.97 -5.66 -4.02
C LEU A 344 -19.42 -6.83 -3.14
N ASN A 345 -19.73 -6.54 -1.88
CA ASN A 345 -20.38 -7.50 -0.99
C ASN A 345 -21.69 -6.89 -0.46
N PRO A 346 -22.85 -7.40 -0.92
CA PRO A 346 -24.16 -6.87 -0.53
C PRO A 346 -24.42 -6.87 0.98
N ASP A 347 -23.82 -7.81 1.73
CA ASP A 347 -24.05 -7.93 3.18
C ASP A 347 -23.42 -6.79 3.98
N ILE A 348 -22.39 -6.12 3.45
CA ILE A 348 -21.71 -5.02 4.13
C ILE A 348 -21.95 -3.65 3.51
N GLU A 349 -22.61 -3.58 2.34
CA GLU A 349 -22.90 -2.34 1.62
C GLU A 349 -23.65 -1.31 2.50
N PRO A 350 -24.65 -1.69 3.33
CA PRO A 350 -25.30 -0.74 4.23
C PRO A 350 -24.33 -0.11 5.25
N PHE A 351 -23.36 -0.88 5.74
CA PHE A 351 -22.35 -0.39 6.69
C PHE A 351 -21.29 0.46 6.00
N ILE A 352 -20.92 0.14 4.75
CA ILE A 352 -20.07 1.00 3.92
C ILE A 352 -20.74 2.37 3.74
N LYS A 353 -22.02 2.40 3.38
CA LYS A 353 -22.80 3.65 3.26
C LYS A 353 -22.87 4.42 4.58
N LEU A 354 -23.06 3.72 5.71
CA LEU A 354 -23.03 4.32 7.05
C LEU A 354 -21.68 5.00 7.35
N MET A 355 -20.56 4.34 7.03
CA MET A 355 -19.21 4.90 7.22
C MET A 355 -18.95 6.09 6.31
N ARG A 356 -19.41 6.02 5.05
CA ARG A 356 -19.34 7.15 4.11
C ARG A 356 -20.01 8.39 4.66
N HIS A 357 -21.24 8.24 5.17
CA HIS A 357 -22.02 9.35 5.72
C HIS A 357 -21.50 9.84 7.07
N SER A 358 -20.97 8.95 7.91
CA SER A 358 -20.56 9.32 9.28
C SER A 358 -19.22 10.05 9.32
N CYS A 359 -18.24 9.68 8.49
CA CYS A 359 -16.95 10.36 8.50
C CYS A 359 -16.25 10.48 7.15
N LEU A 360 -16.29 9.47 6.27
CA LEU A 360 -15.39 9.48 5.10
C LEU A 360 -15.70 10.60 4.11
N LYS A 361 -16.97 11.03 4.00
CA LYS A 361 -17.34 12.18 3.17
C LYS A 361 -16.70 13.48 3.69
N ASP A 362 -16.69 13.68 5.01
CA ASP A 362 -16.06 14.85 5.63
C ASP A 362 -14.53 14.80 5.42
N ILE A 363 -13.91 13.63 5.57
CA ILE A 363 -12.47 13.44 5.31
C ILE A 363 -12.15 13.73 3.85
N PHE A 364 -12.95 13.20 2.91
CA PHE A 364 -12.80 13.49 1.49
C PHE A 364 -12.89 14.99 1.22
N GLN A 365 -13.82 15.70 1.86
CA GLN A 365 -13.95 17.15 1.71
C GLN A 365 -12.73 17.88 2.29
N LEU A 366 -12.22 17.48 3.46
CA LEU A 366 -11.00 18.05 4.04
C LEU A 366 -9.80 17.89 3.10
N ILE A 367 -9.64 16.72 2.47
CA ILE A 367 -8.58 16.43 1.50
C ILE A 367 -8.79 17.24 0.21
N SER A 368 -10.01 17.27 -0.32
CA SER A 368 -10.33 17.98 -1.57
C SER A 368 -10.11 19.49 -1.43
N ASN A 369 -10.33 20.05 -0.25
CA ASN A 369 -10.06 21.47 0.03
C ASN A 369 -8.56 21.82 -0.05
N GLN A 370 -7.66 20.84 0.10
CA GLN A 370 -6.21 21.03 -0.01
C GLN A 370 -5.69 20.75 -1.44
N LEU A 371 -6.47 20.07 -2.28
CA LEU A 371 -6.03 19.54 -3.57
C LEU A 371 -7.05 19.86 -4.67
N SER A 372 -6.80 20.92 -5.43
CA SER A 372 -7.70 21.35 -6.52
C SER A 372 -7.79 20.35 -7.68
N ASN A 373 -6.76 19.54 -7.89
CA ASN A 373 -6.66 18.58 -8.98
C ASN A 373 -7.14 17.17 -8.62
N LEU A 374 -7.61 16.96 -7.39
CA LEU A 374 -8.01 15.65 -6.92
C LEU A 374 -9.18 15.12 -7.75
N LYS A 375 -8.96 13.99 -8.43
CA LYS A 375 -9.97 13.26 -9.19
C LYS A 375 -10.56 12.12 -8.38
N GLN A 376 -9.76 11.45 -7.56
CA GLN A 376 -10.19 10.26 -6.84
C GLN A 376 -9.43 10.06 -5.51
N ILE A 377 -10.16 9.60 -4.50
CA ILE A 377 -9.59 8.97 -3.30
C ILE A 377 -10.18 7.58 -3.08
N ASN A 378 -9.35 6.65 -2.62
CA ASN A 378 -9.78 5.31 -2.24
C ASN A 378 -9.33 5.02 -0.79
N PHE A 379 -10.29 4.77 0.10
CA PHE A 379 -10.08 4.41 1.50
C PHE A 379 -10.24 2.89 1.70
N GLY A 380 -9.32 2.10 1.14
CA GLY A 380 -9.29 0.65 1.28
C GLY A 380 -10.53 -0.06 0.73
N GLY A 381 -10.94 0.32 -0.49
CA GLY A 381 -12.11 -0.22 -1.21
C GLY A 381 -13.29 0.74 -1.30
N ILE A 382 -13.35 1.79 -0.47
CA ILE A 382 -14.39 2.83 -0.56
C ILE A 382 -13.87 4.00 -1.39
N VAL A 383 -14.41 4.13 -2.60
CA VAL A 383 -13.98 5.15 -3.58
C VAL A 383 -14.86 6.39 -3.53
N PHE A 384 -14.23 7.57 -3.55
CA PHE A 384 -14.86 8.86 -3.82
C PHE A 384 -14.20 9.45 -5.08
N ALA A 385 -15.02 9.92 -6.02
CA ALA A 385 -14.56 10.60 -7.22
C ALA A 385 -15.04 12.06 -7.20
N ALA A 386 -14.16 12.99 -7.55
CA ALA A 386 -14.54 14.39 -7.70
C ALA A 386 -15.49 14.52 -8.92
N GLY A 387 -16.68 15.08 -8.69
CA GLY A 387 -17.75 15.17 -9.70
C GLY A 387 -18.86 14.12 -9.60
N SER A 388 -18.92 13.35 -8.50
CA SER A 388 -20.02 12.42 -8.18
C SER A 388 -20.97 12.92 -7.10
#